data_AF-A0A067P885-F1
#
_entry.id   AF-A0A067P885-F1
#
_cell.length_a   1.000
_cell.length_b   1.000
_cell.length_c   1.000
_cell.angle_alpha   90.00
_cell.angle_beta   90.00
_cell.angle_gamma   90.00
#
_symmetry.space_group_name_H-M   'P 1'
#
loop_
_entity.id
_entity.type
_entity.pdbx_description
1 polymer ?
#
loop_
_entity_poly.entity_id
_entity_poly.type
_entity_poly.pdbx_seq_one_letter_code
_entity_poly.pdbx_strand_id
1 'polypeptide(L)'
;MPRILSDPSLIECPDYASDDHAAVRAPFINPNTTEEQAIQLLTNFWKAGNDSDRLKWVRQVEQDAEEVAERERLRTEAEATAARAQQVEVAAARMEEMKKNKSKYLPIPDRDVPTIAPVIAANYAIRRMEQGLYVDMYYYTNAGLRDALRDSGAVDDEAMVMLRQPNGGTGWTPAAAVRDSRSVVDDKDIAWEDFCQAAPRMIIAMEQAGWREERVRMLASFWGTLFIRRNSESSGIWPLPHQEEATTSRESTVM
;
A
#
# COMPACT_ATOMS: atom_id res chain seq x y z
N MET A 1 -20.04 43.26 39.31
CA MET A 1 -19.32 44.47 39.79
C MET A 1 -18.82 45.21 38.57
N PRO A 2 -18.95 46.55 38.48
CA PRO A 2 -18.33 47.30 37.40
C PRO A 2 -16.81 47.08 37.44
N ARG A 3 -16.24 46.76 36.29
CA ARG A 3 -14.81 46.44 36.12
C ARG A 3 -14.01 47.74 36.15
N ILE A 4 -12.95 47.78 36.96
CA ILE A 4 -12.03 48.91 36.92
C ILE A 4 -11.19 48.77 35.65
N LEU A 5 -11.06 49.85 34.87
CA LEU A 5 -10.40 49.85 33.55
C LEU A 5 -8.99 50.44 33.59
N SER A 6 -8.61 51.10 34.67
CA SER A 6 -7.31 51.77 34.83
C SER A 6 -6.77 51.51 36.22
N ASP A 7 -5.46 51.29 36.33
CA ASP A 7 -4.79 50.98 37.59
C ASP A 7 -4.89 52.16 38.56
N PRO A 8 -5.60 52.00 39.70
CA PRO A 8 -5.75 53.06 40.70
C PRO A 8 -4.43 53.45 41.38
N SER A 9 -3.38 52.61 41.30
CA SER A 9 -2.05 52.95 41.82
C SER A 9 -1.33 54.04 41.01
N LEU A 10 -1.70 54.22 39.73
CA LEU A 10 -1.14 55.21 38.82
C LEU A 10 -1.84 56.58 38.92
N ILE A 11 -2.92 56.68 39.69
CA ILE A 11 -3.67 57.93 39.85
C ILE A 11 -3.05 58.71 41.02
N GLU A 12 -2.55 59.91 40.75
CA GLU A 12 -2.02 60.82 41.76
C GLU A 12 -3.14 61.55 42.49
N CYS A 13 -2.91 61.89 43.76
CA CYS A 13 -3.86 62.67 44.55
C CYS A 13 -3.95 64.08 43.97
N PRO A 14 -5.16 64.59 43.63
CA PRO A 14 -5.32 65.98 43.24
C PRO A 14 -4.77 66.92 44.32
N ASP A 15 -4.12 68.00 43.90
CA ASP A 15 -3.63 69.03 44.82
C ASP A 15 -4.80 69.89 45.32
N TYR A 16 -5.43 69.44 46.40
CA TYR A 16 -6.55 70.15 47.02
C TYR A 16 -6.18 71.50 47.63
N ALA A 17 -4.90 71.89 47.67
CA ALA A 17 -4.45 73.22 48.08
C ALA A 17 -4.45 74.23 46.91
N SER A 18 -4.50 73.79 45.65
CA SER A 18 -4.58 74.67 44.47
C SER A 18 -5.90 75.47 44.46
N ASP A 19 -5.86 76.70 43.96
CA ASP A 19 -7.02 77.58 43.87
C ASP A 19 -8.14 77.00 43.00
N ASP A 20 -7.79 76.13 42.05
CA ASP A 20 -8.74 75.38 41.19
C ASP A 20 -9.73 74.52 41.99
N HIS A 21 -9.37 74.12 43.21
CA HIS A 21 -10.21 73.32 44.10
C HIS A 21 -10.93 74.15 45.18
N ALA A 22 -10.85 75.48 45.15
CA ALA A 22 -11.51 76.37 46.13
C ALA A 22 -13.02 76.11 46.23
N ALA A 23 -13.70 75.84 45.10
CA ALA A 23 -15.12 75.50 45.06
C ALA A 23 -15.45 74.18 45.78
N VAL A 24 -14.52 73.23 45.80
CA VAL A 24 -14.65 71.93 46.48
C VAL A 24 -14.34 72.05 47.97
N ARG A 25 -13.45 72.99 48.37
CA ARG A 25 -13.13 73.29 49.78
C ARG A 25 -14.25 74.05 50.49
N ALA A 26 -14.89 75.01 49.82
CA ALA A 26 -15.86 75.94 50.40
C ALA A 26 -16.98 75.29 51.27
N PRO A 27 -17.57 74.14 50.91
CA PRO A 27 -18.59 73.47 51.73
C PRO A 27 -18.08 72.84 53.03
N PHE A 28 -16.77 72.63 53.14
CA PHE A 28 -16.13 71.98 54.31
C PHE A 28 -15.59 72.98 55.33
N ILE A 29 -15.59 74.28 55.01
CA ILE A 29 -15.19 75.36 55.92
C ILE A 29 -16.39 75.76 56.76
N ASN A 30 -16.26 75.68 58.08
CA ASN A 30 -17.30 76.05 59.03
C ASN A 30 -16.66 76.74 60.27
N PRO A 31 -17.42 77.34 61.20
CA PRO A 31 -16.86 78.05 62.35
C PRO A 31 -15.91 77.21 63.25
N ASN A 32 -15.96 75.89 63.12
CA ASN A 32 -15.18 74.91 63.88
C ASN A 32 -14.18 74.12 63.00
N THR A 33 -13.99 74.47 61.72
CA THR A 33 -13.11 73.72 60.80
C THR A 33 -12.35 74.67 59.89
N THR A 34 -11.02 74.70 60.02
CA THR A 34 -10.14 75.58 59.23
C THR A 34 -9.91 75.06 57.82
N GLU A 35 -9.41 75.92 56.93
CA GLU A 35 -9.16 75.58 55.53
C GLU A 35 -8.14 74.42 55.38
N GLU A 36 -7.13 74.35 56.25
CA GLU A 36 -6.16 73.25 56.29
C GLU A 36 -6.82 71.92 56.69
N GLN A 37 -7.80 71.96 57.60
CA GLN A 37 -8.55 70.78 58.01
C GLN A 37 -9.48 70.29 56.89
N ALA A 38 -10.07 71.20 56.10
CA ALA A 38 -10.85 70.86 54.92
C ALA A 38 -10.00 70.18 53.83
N ILE A 39 -8.79 70.69 53.56
CA ILE A 39 -7.82 70.08 52.63
C ILE A 39 -7.42 68.68 53.10
N GLN A 40 -7.15 68.52 54.40
CA GLN A 40 -6.78 67.22 54.97
C GLN A 40 -7.93 66.20 54.88
N LEU A 41 -9.18 66.63 55.11
CA LEU A 41 -10.36 65.77 54.98
C LEU A 41 -10.55 65.28 53.54
N LEU A 42 -10.47 66.18 52.55
CA LEU A 42 -10.58 65.83 51.13
C LEU A 42 -9.48 64.86 50.69
N THR A 43 -8.26 65.11 51.14
CA THR A 43 -7.12 64.21 50.90
C THR A 43 -7.35 62.83 51.51
N ASN A 44 -7.89 62.77 52.74
CA ASN A 44 -8.17 61.50 53.42
C ASN A 44 -9.31 60.73 52.73
N PHE A 45 -10.37 61.41 52.29
CA PHE A 45 -11.45 60.79 51.53
C PHE A 45 -10.97 60.22 50.20
N TRP A 46 -10.14 60.97 49.47
CA TRP A 46 -9.55 60.50 48.23
C TRP A 46 -8.67 59.27 48.46
N LYS A 47 -7.80 59.28 49.48
CA LYS A 47 -6.95 58.12 49.84
C LYS A 47 -7.78 56.88 50.17
N ALA A 48 -8.83 57.03 50.99
CA ALA A 48 -9.71 55.91 51.34
C ALA A 48 -10.44 55.33 50.11
N GLY A 49 -10.89 56.19 49.20
CA GLY A 49 -11.48 55.78 47.92
C GLY A 49 -10.48 55.04 47.03
N ASN A 50 -9.29 55.62 46.85
CA ASN A 50 -8.24 55.03 46.04
C ASN A 50 -7.76 53.69 46.59
N ASP A 51 -7.61 53.56 47.91
CA ASP A 51 -7.24 52.28 48.55
C ASP A 51 -8.33 51.22 48.37
N SER A 52 -9.62 51.60 48.42
CA SER A 52 -10.73 50.69 48.10
C SER A 52 -10.66 50.20 46.66
N ASP A 53 -10.35 51.08 45.72
CA ASP A 53 -10.27 50.75 44.31
C ASP A 53 -9.02 49.93 43.98
N ARG A 54 -7.88 50.19 44.63
CA ARG A 54 -6.68 49.33 44.57
C ARG A 54 -6.98 47.91 45.02
N LEU A 55 -7.71 47.72 46.12
CA LEU A 55 -8.11 46.39 46.59
C LEU A 55 -9.02 45.66 45.59
N LYS A 56 -9.97 46.38 44.98
CA LYS A 56 -10.83 45.80 43.93
C LYS A 56 -10.03 45.44 42.68
N TRP A 57 -9.07 46.28 42.29
CA TRP A 57 -8.19 46.06 41.15
C TRP A 57 -7.32 44.82 41.36
N VAL A 58 -6.65 44.70 42.52
CA VAL A 58 -5.83 43.51 42.85
C VAL A 58 -6.67 42.24 42.78
N ARG A 59 -7.88 42.25 43.38
CA ARG A 59 -8.80 41.10 43.31
C ARG A 59 -9.22 40.78 41.88
N GLN A 60 -9.44 41.79 41.05
CA GLN A 60 -9.81 41.60 39.65
C GLN A 60 -8.66 40.97 38.85
N VAL A 61 -7.43 41.46 39.04
CA VAL A 61 -6.22 40.92 38.39
C VAL A 61 -5.97 39.48 38.81
N GLU A 62 -6.13 39.17 40.09
CA GLU A 62 -5.99 37.80 40.61
C GLU A 62 -7.03 36.86 40.00
N GLN A 63 -8.30 37.27 39.95
CA GLN A 63 -9.36 36.50 39.30
C GLN A 63 -9.12 36.29 37.81
N ASP A 64 -8.69 37.33 37.09
CA ASP A 64 -8.37 37.20 35.66
C ASP A 64 -7.18 36.23 35.43
N ALA A 65 -6.17 36.29 36.30
CA ALA A 65 -5.02 35.39 36.23
C ALA A 65 -5.41 33.93 36.49
N GLU A 66 -6.27 33.68 37.48
CA GLU A 66 -6.83 32.35 37.75
C GLU A 66 -7.67 31.83 36.57
N GLU A 67 -8.52 32.67 35.98
CA GLU A 67 -9.32 32.28 34.81
C GLU A 67 -8.45 31.94 33.59
N VAL A 68 -7.38 32.71 33.34
CA VAL A 68 -6.45 32.42 32.25
C VAL A 68 -5.70 31.10 32.50
N ALA A 69 -5.19 30.90 33.72
CA ALA A 69 -4.48 29.67 34.08
C ALA A 69 -5.39 28.44 33.97
N GLU A 70 -6.65 28.54 34.41
CA GLU A 70 -7.62 27.45 34.29
C GLU A 70 -7.95 27.15 32.81
N ARG A 71 -8.14 28.18 31.98
CA ARG A 71 -8.37 28.00 30.53
C ARG A 71 -7.18 27.33 29.85
N GLU A 72 -5.95 27.71 30.18
CA GLU A 72 -4.75 27.07 29.65
C GLU A 72 -4.62 25.61 30.10
N ARG A 73 -4.94 25.32 31.37
CA ARG A 73 -4.96 23.95 31.89
C ARG A 73 -5.96 23.08 31.15
N LEU A 74 -7.21 23.56 31.02
CA LEU A 74 -8.27 22.85 30.30
C LEU A 74 -7.92 22.63 28.82
N ARG A 75 -7.31 23.62 28.18
CA ARG A 75 -6.84 23.49 26.79
C ARG A 75 -5.76 22.42 26.66
N THR A 76 -4.77 22.43 27.55
CA THR A 76 -3.68 21.45 27.53
C THR A 76 -4.19 20.03 27.77
N GLU A 77 -5.15 19.87 28.70
CA GLU A 77 -5.79 18.58 28.97
C GLU A 77 -6.64 18.09 27.79
N ALA A 78 -7.40 18.99 27.15
CA ALA A 78 -8.16 18.68 25.95
C ALA A 78 -7.26 18.28 24.77
N GLU A 79 -6.14 18.97 24.56
CA GLU A 79 -5.17 18.63 23.53
C GLU A 79 -4.49 17.27 23.81
N ALA A 80 -4.14 16.99 25.07
CA ALA A 80 -3.56 15.71 25.47
C ALA A 80 -4.54 14.53 25.31
N THR A 81 -5.81 14.73 25.66
CA THR A 81 -6.86 13.70 25.48
C THR A 81 -7.16 13.46 24.01
N ALA A 82 -7.26 14.52 23.20
CA ALA A 82 -7.43 14.40 21.76
C ALA A 82 -6.25 13.66 21.09
N ALA A 83 -5.02 13.98 21.47
CA ALA A 83 -3.83 13.30 20.96
C ALA A 83 -3.82 11.81 21.31
N ARG A 84 -4.21 11.44 22.54
CA ARG A 84 -4.35 10.03 22.95
C ARG A 84 -5.44 9.30 22.16
N ALA A 85 -6.59 9.94 21.97
CA ALA A 85 -7.68 9.38 21.17
C ALA A 85 -7.25 9.13 19.72
N GLN A 86 -6.54 10.08 19.12
CA GLN A 86 -6.01 9.94 17.76
C GLN A 86 -4.99 8.80 17.65
N GLN A 87 -4.10 8.63 18.64
CA GLN A 87 -3.16 7.51 18.65
C GLN A 87 -3.87 6.15 18.71
N VAL A 88 -4.93 6.04 19.54
CA VAL A 88 -5.75 4.83 19.62
C VAL A 88 -6.46 4.55 18.31
N GLU A 89 -7.02 5.59 17.67
CA GLU A 89 -7.70 5.47 16.37
C GLU A 89 -6.74 5.03 15.26
N VAL A 90 -5.55 5.64 15.16
CA VAL A 90 -4.52 5.26 14.18
C VAL A 90 -4.06 3.82 14.41
N ALA A 91 -3.85 3.42 15.66
CA ALA A 91 -3.47 2.04 15.99
C ALA A 91 -4.58 1.04 15.64
N ALA A 92 -5.85 1.37 15.94
CA ALA A 92 -7.00 0.55 15.59
C ALA A 92 -7.15 0.42 14.06
N ALA A 93 -7.00 1.52 13.32
CA ALA A 93 -7.03 1.53 11.86
C ALA A 93 -5.91 0.68 11.26
N ARG A 94 -4.69 0.75 11.81
CA ARG A 94 -3.58 -0.11 11.40
C ARG A 94 -3.88 -1.58 11.63
N MET A 95 -4.45 -1.93 12.79
CA MET A 95 -4.83 -3.31 13.10
C MET A 95 -5.98 -3.80 12.20
N GLU A 96 -6.96 -2.97 11.88
CA GLU A 96 -7.99 -3.31 10.89
C GLU A 96 -7.40 -3.53 9.49
N GLU A 97 -6.51 -2.65 9.05
CA GLU A 97 -5.78 -2.81 7.78
C GLU A 97 -5.02 -4.14 7.75
N MET A 98 -4.30 -4.49 8.82
CA MET A 98 -3.60 -5.77 8.92
C MET A 98 -4.56 -6.97 8.89
N LYS A 99 -5.76 -6.84 9.48
CA LYS A 99 -6.80 -7.89 9.46
C LYS A 99 -7.44 -8.06 8.09
N LYS A 100 -7.68 -6.97 7.36
CA LYS A 100 -8.29 -6.96 6.01
C LYS A 100 -7.28 -7.40 4.95
N ASN A 101 -6.04 -6.91 5.04
CA ASN A 101 -4.98 -7.09 4.05
C ASN A 101 -3.90 -8.06 4.54
N LYS A 102 -4.29 -9.23 5.05
CA LYS A 102 -3.36 -10.22 5.64
C LYS A 102 -2.18 -10.53 4.72
N SER A 103 -2.44 -10.72 3.42
CA SER A 103 -1.42 -11.03 2.41
C SER A 103 -0.33 -9.98 2.28
N LYS A 104 -0.66 -8.68 2.45
CA LYS A 104 0.29 -7.56 2.37
C LYS A 104 1.22 -7.51 3.57
N TYR A 105 0.77 -7.98 4.73
CA TYR A 105 1.51 -7.93 5.99
C TYR A 105 2.10 -9.29 6.40
N LEU A 106 2.03 -10.30 5.53
CA LEU A 106 2.75 -11.55 5.74
C LEU A 106 4.25 -11.27 5.75
N PRO A 107 4.99 -11.75 6.76
CA PRO A 107 6.44 -11.73 6.72
C PRO A 107 6.92 -12.44 5.46
N ILE A 108 7.75 -11.77 4.67
CA ILE A 108 8.40 -12.40 3.53
C ILE A 108 9.38 -13.43 4.13
N PRO A 109 9.23 -14.73 3.82
CA PRO A 109 10.14 -15.72 4.34
C PRO A 109 11.55 -15.42 3.82
N ASP A 110 12.54 -15.50 4.71
CA ASP A 110 13.94 -15.38 4.35
C ASP A 110 14.29 -16.61 3.50
N ARG A 111 14.31 -16.40 2.18
CA ARG A 111 14.61 -17.41 1.18
C ARG A 111 15.80 -16.90 0.39
N ASP A 112 16.73 -17.79 0.09
CA ASP A 112 17.82 -17.48 -0.81
C ASP A 112 17.27 -16.95 -2.13
N VAL A 113 17.89 -15.89 -2.63
CA VAL A 113 17.57 -15.35 -3.95
C VAL A 113 17.74 -16.49 -4.97
N PRO A 114 16.72 -16.79 -5.79
CA PRO A 114 16.85 -17.85 -6.78
C PRO A 114 18.06 -17.60 -7.68
N THR A 115 19.01 -18.54 -7.70
CA THR A 115 20.20 -18.49 -8.56
C THR A 115 19.84 -18.57 -10.06
N ILE A 116 18.64 -19.09 -10.35
CA ILE A 116 18.12 -19.27 -11.70
C ILE A 116 16.87 -18.41 -11.84
N ALA A 117 16.83 -17.57 -12.87
CA ALA A 117 15.64 -16.78 -13.18
C ALA A 117 14.44 -17.73 -13.44
N PRO A 118 13.29 -17.52 -12.77
CA PRO A 118 12.14 -18.39 -12.96
C PRO A 118 11.63 -18.28 -14.40
N VAL A 119 11.29 -19.43 -14.99
CA VAL A 119 10.62 -19.47 -16.31
C VAL A 119 9.16 -19.08 -16.09
N ILE A 120 8.82 -17.84 -16.42
CA ILE A 120 7.44 -17.32 -16.30
C ILE A 120 6.68 -17.70 -17.57
N ALA A 121 6.08 -18.89 -17.58
CA ALA A 121 5.17 -19.31 -18.65
C ALA A 121 3.81 -18.60 -18.53
N ALA A 122 2.97 -18.73 -19.55
CA ALA A 122 1.61 -18.20 -19.47
C ALA A 122 0.85 -18.81 -18.28
N ASN A 123 0.03 -18.01 -17.59
CA ASN A 123 -0.77 -18.47 -16.43
C ASN A 123 -1.61 -19.71 -16.75
N TYR A 124 -2.12 -19.80 -17.98
CA TYR A 124 -2.78 -20.99 -18.51
C TYR A 124 -1.91 -22.25 -18.38
N ALA A 125 -0.70 -22.20 -18.93
CA ALA A 125 0.24 -23.32 -18.92
C ALA A 125 0.65 -23.70 -17.49
N ILE A 126 0.88 -22.71 -16.62
CA ILE A 126 1.19 -22.94 -15.21
C ILE A 126 0.05 -23.71 -14.52
N ARG A 127 -1.20 -23.25 -14.65
CA ARG A 127 -2.36 -23.92 -14.03
C ARG A 127 -2.60 -25.31 -14.58
N ARG A 128 -2.45 -25.51 -15.89
CA ARG A 128 -2.54 -26.83 -16.52
C ARG A 128 -1.46 -27.78 -15.98
N MET A 129 -0.23 -27.30 -15.81
CA MET A 129 0.83 -28.06 -15.16
C MET A 129 0.50 -28.37 -13.70
N GLU A 130 0.01 -27.42 -12.90
CA GLU A 130 -0.42 -27.68 -11.51
C GLU A 130 -1.53 -28.73 -11.41
N GLN A 131 -2.40 -28.83 -12.42
CA GLN A 131 -3.43 -29.87 -12.52
C GLN A 131 -2.90 -31.23 -13.00
N GLY A 132 -1.61 -31.33 -13.34
CA GLY A 132 -1.03 -32.56 -13.90
C GLY A 132 -1.44 -32.83 -15.36
N LEU A 133 -1.86 -31.80 -16.09
CA LEU A 133 -2.33 -31.87 -17.46
C LEU A 133 -1.26 -31.38 -18.44
N TYR A 134 -1.15 -32.08 -19.56
CA TYR A 134 -0.26 -31.67 -20.65
C TYR A 134 -0.73 -30.34 -21.27
N VAL A 135 0.25 -29.56 -21.69
CA VAL A 135 0.08 -28.30 -22.42
C VAL A 135 1.13 -28.26 -23.52
N ASP A 136 0.79 -27.65 -24.65
CA ASP A 136 1.67 -27.59 -25.83
C ASP A 136 3.01 -26.95 -25.48
N MET A 137 4.08 -27.46 -26.10
CA MET A 137 5.45 -27.04 -25.81
C MET A 137 5.70 -25.58 -26.20
N TYR A 138 4.87 -25.01 -27.10
CA TYR A 138 4.91 -23.61 -27.51
C TYR A 138 5.01 -22.66 -26.31
N TYR A 139 4.25 -22.91 -25.23
CA TYR A 139 4.23 -22.05 -24.04
C TYR A 139 5.58 -21.96 -23.30
N TYR A 140 6.49 -22.91 -23.56
CA TYR A 140 7.83 -22.97 -22.96
C TYR A 140 8.94 -22.62 -23.97
N THR A 141 8.59 -22.28 -25.21
CA THR A 141 9.51 -21.70 -26.20
C THR A 141 9.82 -20.25 -25.86
N ASN A 142 10.89 -19.67 -26.41
CA ASN A 142 11.18 -18.25 -26.19
C ASN A 142 10.08 -17.32 -26.73
N ALA A 143 9.38 -17.74 -27.80
CA ALA A 143 8.25 -17.00 -28.35
C ALA A 143 7.06 -17.02 -27.38
N GLY A 144 6.66 -18.21 -26.91
CA GLY A 144 5.58 -18.35 -25.94
C GLY A 144 5.84 -17.63 -24.61
N LEU A 145 7.08 -17.63 -24.11
CA LEU A 145 7.47 -16.89 -22.90
C LEU A 145 7.40 -15.36 -23.11
N ARG A 146 7.78 -14.86 -24.28
CA ARG A 146 7.66 -13.43 -24.62
C ARG A 146 6.20 -13.01 -24.73
N ASP A 147 5.36 -13.86 -25.32
CA ASP A 147 3.92 -13.61 -25.43
C ASP A 147 3.25 -13.63 -24.06
N ALA A 148 3.62 -14.58 -23.19
CA ALA A 148 3.16 -14.64 -21.81
C ALA A 148 3.49 -13.36 -21.02
N LEU A 149 4.69 -12.80 -21.21
CA LEU A 149 5.09 -11.54 -20.57
C LEU A 149 4.21 -10.36 -21.03
N ARG A 150 3.86 -10.32 -22.32
CA ARG A 150 3.00 -9.30 -22.91
C ARG A 150 1.55 -9.42 -22.43
N ASP A 151 1.09 -10.64 -22.16
CA ASP A 151 -0.28 -10.98 -21.80
C ASP A 151 -0.51 -11.22 -20.30
N SER A 152 0.36 -10.68 -19.44
CA SER A 152 0.36 -10.86 -17.98
C SER A 152 -0.92 -10.40 -17.24
N GLY A 153 -1.96 -9.97 -17.97
CA GLY A 153 -3.31 -9.80 -17.43
C GLY A 153 -3.89 -11.15 -17.00
N ALA A 154 -4.14 -11.28 -15.69
CA ALA A 154 -4.68 -12.47 -15.02
C ALA A 154 -6.12 -12.78 -15.44
N VAL A 155 -6.32 -13.18 -16.69
CA VAL A 155 -7.61 -13.68 -17.17
C VAL A 155 -7.68 -15.16 -16.86
N ASP A 156 -8.59 -15.50 -15.96
CA ASP A 156 -8.97 -16.87 -15.61
C ASP A 156 -9.47 -17.62 -16.87
N ASP A 157 -9.29 -18.94 -16.95
CA ASP A 157 -9.74 -19.70 -18.12
C ASP A 157 -11.26 -19.71 -18.27
N GLU A 158 -11.96 -19.63 -17.13
CA GLU A 158 -13.42 -19.45 -17.06
C GLU A 158 -13.85 -17.98 -17.15
N ALA A 159 -12.91 -17.02 -17.17
CA ALA A 159 -13.28 -15.62 -17.35
C ALA A 159 -13.85 -15.41 -18.75
N MET A 160 -14.93 -14.65 -18.82
CA MET A 160 -15.57 -14.32 -20.07
C MET A 160 -14.88 -13.09 -20.67
N VAL A 161 -14.33 -13.24 -21.87
CA VAL A 161 -13.75 -12.15 -22.66
C VAL A 161 -14.82 -11.63 -23.61
N MET A 162 -14.97 -10.31 -23.60
CA MET A 162 -15.88 -9.60 -24.50
C MET A 162 -15.20 -9.44 -25.87
N LEU A 163 -15.75 -10.07 -26.90
CA LEU A 163 -15.26 -9.99 -28.28
C LEU A 163 -16.25 -9.24 -29.16
N ARG A 164 -15.73 -8.35 -30.01
CA ARG A 164 -16.53 -7.66 -31.01
C ARG A 164 -16.66 -8.53 -32.25
N GLN A 165 -17.87 -8.94 -32.54
CA GLN A 165 -18.17 -9.74 -33.72
C GLN A 165 -18.12 -8.87 -34.99
N PRO A 166 -17.86 -9.48 -36.17
CA PRO A 166 -17.79 -8.74 -37.45
C PRO A 166 -19.09 -8.00 -37.82
N ASN A 167 -20.23 -8.42 -37.26
CA ASN A 167 -21.55 -7.80 -37.44
C ASN A 167 -21.76 -6.56 -36.53
N GLY A 168 -20.75 -6.11 -35.80
CA GLY A 168 -20.83 -4.98 -34.87
C GLY A 168 -21.43 -5.31 -33.50
N GLY A 169 -21.88 -6.56 -33.31
CA GLY A 169 -22.35 -7.06 -32.03
C GLY A 169 -21.21 -7.41 -31.07
N THR A 170 -21.54 -7.51 -29.79
CA THR A 170 -20.60 -7.88 -28.74
C THR A 170 -20.98 -9.25 -28.20
N GLY A 171 -20.10 -10.23 -28.31
CA GLY A 171 -20.25 -11.58 -27.76
C GLY A 171 -19.35 -11.79 -26.55
N TRP A 172 -19.77 -12.65 -25.64
CA TRP A 172 -18.93 -13.12 -24.55
C TRP A 172 -18.42 -14.52 -24.89
N THR A 173 -17.11 -14.73 -24.79
CA THR A 173 -16.49 -16.02 -25.06
C THR A 173 -15.52 -16.36 -23.93
N PRO A 174 -15.48 -17.60 -23.44
CA PRO A 174 -14.50 -18.00 -22.44
C PRO A 174 -13.08 -17.66 -22.90
N ALA A 175 -12.25 -17.15 -22.00
CA ALA A 175 -10.88 -16.74 -22.29
C ALA A 175 -10.05 -17.86 -22.92
N ALA A 176 -10.31 -19.12 -22.53
CA ALA A 176 -9.69 -20.29 -23.12
C ALA A 176 -9.93 -20.38 -24.64
N ALA A 177 -11.17 -20.17 -25.10
CA ALA A 177 -11.50 -20.26 -26.53
C ALA A 177 -10.95 -19.09 -27.35
N VAL A 178 -10.66 -17.94 -26.73
CA VAL A 178 -9.97 -16.83 -27.39
C VAL A 178 -8.48 -17.14 -27.57
N ARG A 179 -7.88 -17.85 -26.62
CA ARG A 179 -6.46 -18.24 -26.68
C ARG A 179 -6.17 -19.31 -27.73
N ASP A 180 -7.08 -20.25 -27.95
CA ASP A 180 -7.00 -21.22 -29.06
C ASP A 180 -6.95 -20.55 -30.45
N SER A 181 -7.44 -19.31 -30.57
CA SER A 181 -7.34 -18.51 -31.81
C SER A 181 -6.06 -17.69 -31.92
N ARG A 182 -5.27 -17.63 -30.83
CA ARG A 182 -3.96 -16.98 -30.79
C ARG A 182 -2.95 -17.95 -31.40
N SER A 183 -1.88 -17.42 -32.00
CA SER A 183 -0.86 -18.14 -32.79
C SER A 183 -0.01 -19.16 -32.01
N VAL A 184 -0.65 -20.06 -31.27
CA VAL A 184 -0.04 -21.23 -30.63
C VAL A 184 0.33 -22.21 -31.74
N VAL A 185 1.58 -22.65 -31.74
CA VAL A 185 2.10 -23.61 -32.70
C VAL A 185 1.90 -25.02 -32.13
N ASP A 186 1.28 -25.91 -32.89
CA ASP A 186 1.13 -27.32 -32.55
C ASP A 186 2.51 -27.96 -32.32
N ASP A 187 2.63 -28.90 -31.38
CA ASP A 187 3.90 -29.56 -31.03
C ASP A 187 4.63 -30.20 -32.23
N LYS A 188 3.88 -30.70 -33.21
CA LYS A 188 4.42 -31.31 -34.43
C LYS A 188 5.07 -30.29 -35.38
N ASP A 189 4.67 -29.03 -35.28
CA ASP A 189 5.08 -27.93 -36.16
C ASP A 189 6.11 -27.01 -35.49
N ILE A 190 6.51 -27.30 -34.25
CA ILE A 190 7.53 -26.55 -33.52
C ILE A 190 8.91 -26.76 -34.17
N ALA A 191 9.62 -25.66 -34.40
CA ALA A 191 11.00 -25.69 -34.88
C ALA A 191 11.90 -26.46 -33.91
N TRP A 192 12.87 -27.20 -34.45
CA TRP A 192 13.70 -28.07 -33.64
C TRP A 192 14.48 -27.31 -32.56
N GLU A 193 14.96 -26.11 -32.87
CA GLU A 193 15.68 -25.23 -31.95
C GLU A 193 14.79 -24.79 -30.79
N ASP A 194 13.51 -24.58 -31.05
CA ASP A 194 12.52 -24.22 -30.04
C ASP A 194 12.13 -25.43 -29.19
N PHE A 195 11.98 -26.61 -29.79
CA PHE A 195 11.84 -27.89 -29.07
C PHE A 195 13.02 -28.12 -28.12
N CYS A 196 14.25 -27.89 -28.59
CA CYS A 196 15.47 -28.05 -27.79
C CYS A 196 15.45 -27.24 -26.50
N GLN A 197 14.79 -26.07 -26.53
CA GLN A 197 14.71 -25.16 -25.40
C GLN A 197 13.47 -25.42 -24.53
N ALA A 198 12.34 -25.74 -25.15
CA ALA A 198 11.07 -25.97 -24.47
C ALA A 198 11.06 -27.27 -23.66
N ALA A 199 11.61 -28.36 -24.20
CA ALA A 199 11.61 -29.67 -23.56
C ALA A 199 12.24 -29.66 -22.13
N PRO A 200 13.49 -29.19 -21.92
CA PRO A 200 14.06 -29.16 -20.58
C PRO A 200 13.30 -28.21 -19.63
N ARG A 201 12.76 -27.10 -20.13
CA ARG A 201 11.95 -26.17 -19.33
C ARG A 201 10.64 -26.80 -18.86
N MET A 202 9.99 -27.59 -19.71
CA MET A 202 8.78 -28.31 -19.35
C MET A 202 9.04 -29.39 -18.30
N ILE A 203 10.16 -30.11 -18.38
CA ILE A 203 10.55 -31.08 -17.34
C ILE A 203 10.68 -30.39 -15.99
N ILE A 204 11.43 -29.28 -15.93
CA ILE A 204 11.57 -28.49 -14.69
C ILE A 204 10.20 -27.99 -14.20
N ALA A 205 9.33 -27.52 -15.10
CA ALA A 205 8.00 -27.06 -14.74
C ALA A 205 7.11 -28.19 -14.19
N MET A 206 7.19 -29.40 -14.74
CA MET A 206 6.47 -30.58 -14.24
C MET A 206 6.95 -30.98 -12.84
N GLU A 207 8.27 -30.94 -12.60
CA GLU A 207 8.86 -31.21 -11.28
C GLU A 207 8.39 -30.17 -10.25
N GLN A 208 8.43 -28.89 -10.60
CA GLN A 208 7.97 -27.79 -9.74
C GLN A 208 6.46 -27.86 -9.47
N ALA A 209 5.67 -28.33 -10.43
CA ALA A 209 4.23 -28.56 -10.28
C ALA A 209 3.89 -29.85 -9.51
N GLY A 210 4.89 -30.62 -9.05
CA GLY A 210 4.69 -31.82 -8.24
C GLY A 210 4.15 -33.02 -9.03
N TRP A 211 4.46 -33.13 -10.32
CA TRP A 211 4.10 -34.31 -11.12
C TRP A 211 4.77 -35.56 -10.54
N ARG A 212 4.11 -36.72 -10.69
CA ARG A 212 4.71 -38.00 -10.28
C ARG A 212 6.01 -38.22 -11.04
N GLU A 213 7.07 -38.58 -10.31
CA GLU A 213 8.42 -38.75 -10.85
C GLU A 213 8.46 -39.71 -12.05
N GLU A 214 7.67 -40.79 -12.03
CA GLU A 214 7.54 -41.73 -13.14
C GLU A 214 7.08 -41.07 -14.44
N ARG A 215 6.13 -40.13 -14.37
CA ARG A 215 5.62 -39.40 -15.53
C ARG A 215 6.68 -38.44 -16.08
N VAL A 216 7.35 -37.71 -15.20
CA VAL A 216 8.44 -36.80 -15.57
C VAL A 216 9.57 -37.58 -16.25
N ARG A 217 9.99 -38.71 -15.67
CA ARG A 217 11.04 -39.57 -16.22
C ARG A 217 10.67 -40.16 -17.57
N MET A 218 9.42 -40.60 -17.74
CA MET A 218 8.92 -41.09 -19.02
C MET A 218 9.01 -40.02 -20.12
N LEU A 219 8.52 -38.81 -19.85
CA LEU A 219 8.57 -37.69 -20.81
C LEU A 219 10.00 -37.24 -21.09
N ALA A 220 10.86 -37.16 -20.07
CA ALA A 220 12.28 -36.85 -20.22
C ALA A 220 13.00 -37.88 -21.10
N SER A 221 12.71 -39.17 -20.90
CA SER A 221 13.28 -40.26 -21.69
C SER A 221 12.78 -40.23 -23.15
N PHE A 222 11.48 -39.98 -23.34
CA PHE A 222 10.87 -39.86 -24.66
C PHE A 222 11.49 -38.71 -25.45
N TRP A 223 11.53 -37.50 -24.88
CA TRP A 223 12.14 -36.34 -25.53
C TRP A 223 13.63 -36.53 -25.73
N GLY A 224 14.36 -37.07 -24.74
CA GLY A 224 15.79 -37.41 -24.85
C GLY A 224 16.10 -38.35 -26.01
N THR A 225 15.24 -39.35 -26.26
CA THR A 225 15.39 -40.27 -27.39
C THR A 225 15.20 -39.55 -28.73
N LEU A 226 14.25 -38.60 -28.82
CA LEU A 226 14.08 -37.78 -30.02
C LEU A 226 15.32 -36.92 -30.31
N PHE A 227 15.96 -36.37 -29.27
CA PHE A 227 17.22 -35.62 -29.42
C PHE A 227 18.32 -36.50 -30.03
N ILE A 228 18.52 -37.69 -29.47
CA ILE A 228 19.58 -38.61 -29.91
C ILE A 228 19.35 -39.02 -31.37
N ARG A 229 18.11 -39.41 -31.72
CA ARG A 229 17.78 -39.86 -33.06
C ARG A 229 18.06 -38.79 -34.11
N ARG A 230 17.56 -37.57 -33.92
CA ARG A 230 17.74 -36.49 -34.90
C ARG A 230 19.20 -36.04 -35.03
N ASN A 231 19.95 -36.03 -33.92
CA ASN A 231 21.38 -35.74 -33.96
C ASN A 231 22.17 -36.84 -34.68
N SER A 232 21.78 -38.11 -34.54
CA SER A 232 22.41 -39.23 -35.25
C SER A 232 22.08 -39.25 -36.76
N GLU A 233 20.86 -38.88 -37.15
CA GLU A 233 20.44 -38.68 -38.55
C GLU A 233 21.20 -37.52 -39.21
N SER A 234 21.51 -36.45 -38.45
CA SER A 234 22.25 -35.27 -38.95
C SER A 234 23.76 -35.50 -39.05
N SER A 235 24.31 -36.45 -38.29
CA SER A 235 25.76 -36.75 -38.24
C SER A 235 26.17 -37.94 -39.10
N GLY A 236 25.22 -38.62 -39.75
CA GLY A 236 25.51 -39.73 -40.66
C GLY A 236 26.08 -40.98 -39.99
N ILE A 237 25.89 -41.13 -38.67
CA ILE A 237 26.49 -42.20 -37.86
C ILE A 237 25.44 -43.29 -37.59
N TRP A 238 24.92 -43.93 -38.63
CA TRP A 238 24.35 -45.29 -38.55
C TRP A 238 24.48 -45.98 -39.92
N PRO A 239 24.93 -47.25 -39.99
CA PRO A 239 25.07 -47.93 -41.27
C PRO A 239 23.69 -48.28 -41.83
N LEU A 240 23.51 -48.07 -43.14
CA LEU A 240 22.38 -48.60 -43.90
C LEU A 240 22.27 -50.12 -43.64
N PRO A 241 21.06 -50.67 -43.41
CA PRO A 241 20.90 -52.10 -43.29
C PRO A 241 21.32 -52.78 -44.59
N HIS A 242 22.20 -53.79 -44.47
CA HIS A 242 22.60 -54.68 -45.55
C HIS A 242 21.36 -55.19 -46.30
N GLN A 243 21.22 -54.80 -47.58
CA GLN A 243 20.48 -55.62 -48.53
C GLN A 243 21.36 -56.82 -48.88
N GLU A 244 21.06 -57.98 -48.31
CA GLU A 244 21.49 -59.27 -48.85
C GLU A 244 20.28 -59.96 -49.50
N GLU A 245 20.22 -59.74 -50.81
CA GLU A 245 19.91 -60.70 -51.87
C GLU A 245 18.84 -61.77 -51.60
N ALA A 246 17.61 -61.47 -52.04
CA ALA A 246 16.66 -62.47 -52.46
C ALA A 246 17.14 -63.14 -53.76
N THR A 247 17.89 -64.23 -53.65
CA THR A 247 18.08 -65.16 -54.77
C THR A 247 16.88 -66.11 -54.85
N THR A 248 16.03 -65.80 -55.82
CA THR A 248 15.06 -66.73 -56.40
C THR A 248 15.82 -67.91 -57.01
N SER A 249 15.51 -69.14 -56.61
CA SER A 249 15.64 -70.28 -57.52
C SER A 249 14.52 -71.29 -57.25
N ARG A 250 13.71 -71.47 -58.29
CA ARG A 250 12.48 -72.24 -58.34
C ARG A 250 12.77 -73.53 -59.11
N GLU A 251 12.42 -74.66 -58.49
CA GLU A 251 11.98 -75.94 -59.06
C GLU A 251 12.62 -76.51 -60.35
N SER A 252 13.13 -77.75 -60.25
CA SER A 252 12.79 -78.80 -61.23
C SER A 252 13.03 -80.22 -60.69
N THR A 253 11.91 -80.94 -60.58
CA THR A 253 11.66 -82.38 -60.72
C THR A 253 12.62 -83.12 -61.66
N VAL A 254 13.00 -84.38 -61.32
CA VAL A 254 12.88 -85.60 -62.17
C VAL A 254 13.21 -86.86 -61.32
N MET A 255 12.27 -87.81 -61.37
CA MET A 255 12.28 -89.28 -61.10
C MET A 255 12.93 -89.84 -59.82
#